data_AF-A0A8B2YSB8-F1
#
_entry.id   AF-A0A8B2YSB8-F1
#
_cell.length_a   1.000
_cell.length_b   1.000
_cell.length_c   1.000
_cell.angle_alpha   90.00
_cell.angle_beta   90.00
_cell.angle_gamma   90.00
#
_symmetry.space_group_name_H-M   'P 1'
#
loop_
_entity.id
_entity.type
_entity.pdbx_description
1 polymer ?
#
loop_
_entity_poly.entity_id
_entity_poly.type
_entity_poly.pdbx_seq_one_letter_code
_entity_poly.pdbx_strand_id
1 'polypeptide(L)'
;MKRKHIDYFDFLRGLAIIFVVFNHSYSADPMSDGLIDMIYLLIRQIVTCAVPIFLAQSAFFLSKKNFVNKSEYFSYLKSHSLRIWIPMVIWSLPLFFIKDHHNYIGSFIYMLIGGYSIYYFIPLIIQFYVLQPVYKRFARNWGGGYTICNQCYICCR
;
A
#
# COMPACT_ATOMS: atom_id res chain seq x y z
N MET A 1 -25.65 -6.96 -2.57
CA MET A 1 -24.70 -7.91 -3.20
C MET A 1 -23.78 -8.45 -2.12
N LYS A 2 -23.84 -9.75 -1.79
CA LYS A 2 -22.87 -10.37 -0.87
C LYS A 2 -21.49 -10.27 -1.51
N ARG A 3 -20.53 -9.58 -0.87
CA ARG A 3 -19.15 -9.57 -1.36
C ARG A 3 -18.64 -11.01 -1.28
N LYS A 4 -18.32 -11.63 -2.42
CA LYS A 4 -17.64 -12.92 -2.45
C LYS A 4 -16.27 -12.71 -1.83
N HIS A 5 -16.09 -13.23 -0.63
CA HIS A 5 -14.79 -13.25 0.04
C HIS A 5 -13.86 -14.15 -0.77
N ILE A 6 -12.61 -13.73 -0.93
CA ILE A 6 -11.62 -14.46 -1.72
C ILE A 6 -10.44 -14.73 -0.78
N ASP A 7 -10.39 -15.94 -0.23
CA ASP A 7 -9.42 -16.36 0.80
C ASP A 7 -7.96 -16.14 0.37
N TYR A 8 -7.69 -16.25 -0.93
CA TYR A 8 -6.38 -16.00 -1.53
C TYR A 8 -5.83 -14.60 -1.24
N PHE A 9 -6.67 -13.56 -1.25
CA PHE A 9 -6.20 -12.20 -0.95
C PHE A 9 -5.91 -11.99 0.53
N ASP A 10 -6.57 -12.73 1.41
CA ASP A 10 -6.29 -12.67 2.83
C ASP A 10 -5.01 -13.44 3.18
N PHE A 11 -4.75 -14.57 2.52
CA PHE A 11 -3.45 -15.25 2.59
C PHE A 11 -2.30 -14.35 2.13
N LEU A 12 -2.41 -13.74 0.94
CA LEU A 12 -1.40 -12.82 0.43
C LEU A 12 -1.20 -11.60 1.35
N ARG A 13 -2.28 -11.10 1.97
CA ARG A 13 -2.18 -9.99 2.92
C ARG A 13 -1.41 -10.43 4.17
N GLY A 14 -1.71 -11.61 4.70
CA GLY A 14 -0.99 -12.19 5.83
C GLY A 14 0.51 -12.37 5.53
N LEU A 15 0.84 -12.91 4.35
CA LEU A 15 2.22 -13.07 3.89
C LEU A 15 2.95 -11.72 3.81
N ALA A 16 2.31 -10.70 3.24
CA ALA A 16 2.88 -9.36 3.15
C ALA A 16 3.11 -8.72 4.54
N ILE A 17 2.20 -8.94 5.50
CA ILE A 17 2.39 -8.47 6.90
C ILE A 17 3.63 -9.12 7.52
N ILE A 18 3.80 -10.44 7.36
CA ILE A 18 4.97 -11.16 7.89
C ILE A 18 6.26 -10.59 7.32
N PHE A 19 6.30 -10.33 6.01
CA PHE A 19 7.47 -9.71 5.39
C PHE A 19 7.76 -8.30 5.92
N VAL A 20 6.74 -7.44 6.10
CA VAL A 20 6.94 -6.11 6.70
C VAL A 20 7.53 -6.23 8.12
N VAL A 21 7.00 -7.14 8.94
CA VAL A 21 7.52 -7.38 10.29
C VAL A 21 8.97 -7.84 10.21
N PHE A 22 9.28 -8.83 9.37
CA PHE A 22 10.65 -9.35 9.20
C PHE A 22 11.64 -8.25 8.79
N ASN A 23 11.26 -7.39 7.84
CA ASN A 23 12.11 -6.29 7.38
C ASN A 23 12.40 -5.24 8.49
N HIS A 24 11.49 -5.08 9.46
CA HIS A 24 11.63 -4.08 10.51
C HIS A 24 12.11 -4.64 11.85
N SER A 25 11.99 -5.96 12.07
CA SER A 25 12.56 -6.62 13.24
C SER A 25 14.07 -6.84 13.12
N TYR A 26 14.62 -6.76 11.92
CA TYR A 26 16.03 -7.07 11.67
C TYR A 26 16.84 -5.80 11.37
N SER A 27 17.80 -5.47 12.24
CA SER A 27 18.68 -4.28 12.14
C SER A 27 20.16 -4.64 11.94
N ALA A 28 20.46 -5.79 11.34
CA ALA A 28 21.84 -6.16 11.05
C ALA A 28 22.31 -5.45 9.79
N ASP A 29 23.34 -4.61 9.95
CA ASP A 29 24.13 -4.09 8.83
C ASP A 29 25.14 -5.17 8.39
N PRO A 30 25.10 -5.61 7.11
CA PRO A 30 26.08 -6.55 6.57
C PRO A 30 27.45 -5.87 6.56
N MET A 31 28.42 -6.44 7.29
CA MET A 31 29.74 -5.84 7.50
C MET A 31 30.87 -6.84 7.15
N SER A 32 30.61 -7.78 6.25
CA SER A 32 31.58 -8.81 5.86
C SER A 32 31.31 -9.33 4.44
N ASP A 33 32.17 -9.03 3.46
CA ASP A 33 32.13 -9.48 2.05
C ASP A 33 32.18 -11.02 1.86
N GLY A 34 31.19 -11.72 2.40
CA GLY A 34 31.10 -13.18 2.48
C GLY A 34 29.76 -13.70 1.97
N LEU A 35 29.68 -15.03 1.86
CA LEU A 35 28.50 -15.74 1.34
C LEU A 35 27.22 -15.45 2.16
N ILE A 36 27.38 -15.20 3.47
CA ILE A 36 26.29 -14.85 4.39
C ILE A 36 25.65 -13.50 4.02
N ASP A 37 26.45 -12.51 3.64
CA ASP A 37 25.95 -11.18 3.26
C ASP A 37 25.21 -11.23 1.91
N MET A 38 25.64 -12.09 0.97
CA MET A 38 24.86 -12.34 -0.25
C MET A 38 23.50 -12.97 0.03
N ILE A 39 23.43 -13.99 0.89
CA ILE A 39 22.15 -14.59 1.31
C ILE A 39 21.27 -13.54 2.00
N TYR A 40 21.85 -12.69 2.84
CA TYR A 40 21.15 -11.61 3.50
C TYR A 40 20.53 -10.62 2.50
N LEU A 41 21.31 -10.16 1.52
CA LEU A 41 20.83 -9.26 0.47
C LEU A 41 19.66 -9.87 -0.31
N LEU A 42 19.74 -11.17 -0.63
CA LEU A 42 18.66 -11.90 -1.31
C LEU A 42 17.38 -11.97 -0.47
N ILE A 43 17.50 -12.31 0.82
CA ILE A 43 16.34 -12.34 1.73
C ILE A 43 15.72 -10.95 1.84
N ARG A 44 16.55 -9.91 2.01
CA ARG A 44 16.07 -8.52 2.08
C ARG A 44 15.32 -8.12 0.81
N GLN A 45 15.81 -8.52 -0.36
CA GLN A 45 15.14 -8.24 -1.63
C GLN A 45 13.76 -8.93 -1.71
N ILE A 46 13.66 -10.19 -1.29
CA ILE A 46 12.39 -10.94 -1.27
C ILE A 46 11.39 -10.29 -0.32
N VAL A 47 11.83 -9.95 0.89
CA VAL A 47 10.98 -9.38 1.93
C VAL A 47 10.53 -7.97 1.54
N THR A 48 11.36 -7.22 0.82
CA THR A 48 11.01 -5.87 0.31
C THR A 48 9.85 -5.91 -0.70
N CYS A 49 9.55 -7.07 -1.30
CA CYS A 49 8.36 -7.25 -2.15
C CYS A 49 7.02 -7.12 -1.41
N ALA A 50 7.02 -7.05 -0.07
CA ALA A 50 5.81 -6.85 0.73
C ALA A 50 5.00 -5.60 0.33
N VAL A 51 5.69 -4.46 0.13
CA VAL A 51 5.04 -3.20 -0.23
C VAL A 51 4.39 -3.28 -1.62
N PRO A 52 5.08 -3.75 -2.68
CA PRO A 52 4.46 -4.06 -3.97
C PRO A 52 3.23 -4.98 -3.88
N ILE A 53 3.24 -5.99 -2.99
CA ILE A 53 2.08 -6.87 -2.80
C ILE A 53 0.89 -6.07 -2.26
N PHE A 54 1.06 -5.25 -1.21
CA PHE A 54 -0.01 -4.40 -0.70
C PHE A 54 -0.57 -3.42 -1.75
N LEU A 55 0.32 -2.86 -2.57
CA LEU A 55 -0.05 -1.98 -3.68
C LEU A 55 -0.87 -2.73 -4.74
N ALA A 56 -0.43 -3.92 -5.14
CA ALA A 56 -1.13 -4.75 -6.13
C ALA A 56 -2.53 -5.16 -5.66
N GLN A 57 -2.66 -5.59 -4.40
CA GLN A 57 -3.96 -5.92 -3.81
C GLN A 57 -4.89 -4.70 -3.78
N SER A 58 -4.37 -3.56 -3.33
CA SER A 58 -5.09 -2.30 -3.26
C SER A 58 -5.58 -1.86 -4.65
N ALA A 59 -4.72 -1.94 -5.67
CA ALA A 59 -5.05 -1.62 -7.05
C ALA A 59 -6.10 -2.58 -7.64
N PHE A 60 -6.01 -3.88 -7.36
CA PHE A 60 -6.97 -4.88 -7.86
C PHE A 60 -8.38 -4.67 -7.33
N PHE A 61 -8.55 -4.42 -6.02
CA PHE A 61 -9.88 -4.15 -5.46
C PHE A 61 -10.43 -2.80 -5.92
N LEU A 62 -9.55 -1.85 -6.20
CA LEU A 62 -9.93 -0.52 -6.66
C LEU A 62 -10.33 -0.49 -8.13
N SER A 63 -9.67 -1.28 -8.99
CA SER A 63 -9.97 -1.36 -10.43
C SER A 63 -11.35 -1.95 -10.71
N LYS A 64 -11.79 -2.90 -9.88
CA LYS A 64 -13.14 -3.52 -9.96
C LYS A 64 -14.27 -2.57 -9.54
N LYS A 65 -13.97 -1.42 -8.95
CA LYS A 65 -14.98 -0.44 -8.56
C LYS A 65 -15.23 0.56 -9.69
N ASN A 66 -16.49 0.66 -10.08
CA ASN A 66 -16.99 1.69 -10.98
C ASN A 66 -17.72 2.73 -10.14
N PHE A 67 -17.22 3.96 -10.18
CA PHE A 67 -17.86 5.11 -9.56
C PHE A 67 -18.64 5.84 -10.63
N VAL A 68 -19.94 6.01 -10.41
CA VAL A 68 -20.81 6.72 -11.36
C VAL A 68 -20.64 8.22 -11.17
N ASN A 69 -20.53 8.66 -9.90
CA ASN A 69 -20.46 10.06 -9.53
C ASN A 69 -19.15 10.44 -8.84
N LYS A 70 -18.69 11.68 -9.05
CA LYS A 70 -17.51 12.24 -8.35
C LYS A 70 -17.72 12.27 -6.83
N SER A 71 -18.93 12.58 -6.36
CA SER A 71 -19.26 12.62 -4.92
C SER A 71 -19.13 11.24 -4.27
N GLU A 72 -19.54 10.17 -4.96
CA GLU A 72 -19.40 8.79 -4.51
C GLU A 72 -17.93 8.39 -4.40
N TYR A 73 -17.12 8.78 -5.40
CA TYR A 73 -15.68 8.57 -5.37
C TYR A 73 -14.99 9.32 -4.21
N PHE A 74 -15.31 10.60 -3.99
CA PHE A 74 -14.75 11.37 -2.87
C PHE A 74 -15.16 10.81 -1.51
N SER A 75 -16.42 10.41 -1.36
CA SER A 75 -16.92 9.76 -0.14
C SER A 75 -16.21 8.43 0.12
N TYR A 76 -16.01 7.63 -0.94
CA TYR A 76 -15.22 6.41 -0.88
C TYR A 76 -13.77 6.68 -0.49
N LEU A 77 -13.10 7.61 -1.17
CA LEU A 77 -11.71 7.95 -0.92
C LEU A 77 -11.51 8.44 0.52
N LYS A 78 -12.39 9.32 1.01
CA LYS A 78 -12.37 9.82 2.39
C LYS A 78 -12.54 8.68 3.38
N SER A 79 -13.61 7.90 3.26
CA SER A 79 -13.91 6.82 4.22
C SER A 79 -12.84 5.71 4.22
N HIS A 80 -12.31 5.36 3.05
CA HIS A 80 -11.31 4.31 2.92
C HIS A 80 -9.92 4.78 3.36
N SER A 81 -9.51 5.98 2.96
CA SER A 81 -8.21 6.54 3.36
C SER A 81 -8.16 6.82 4.86
N LEU A 82 -9.23 7.37 5.45
CA LEU A 82 -9.30 7.61 6.90
C LEU A 82 -9.22 6.30 7.70
N ARG A 83 -9.82 5.21 7.21
CA ARG A 83 -9.77 3.91 7.88
C ARG A 83 -8.33 3.38 8.04
N ILE A 84 -7.44 3.67 7.10
CA ILE A 84 -6.05 3.20 7.12
C ILE A 84 -5.13 4.26 7.77
N TRP A 85 -5.43 5.55 7.55
CA TRP A 85 -4.68 6.67 8.12
C TRP A 85 -4.84 6.80 9.64
N ILE A 86 -6.05 6.60 10.20
CA ILE A 86 -6.28 6.72 11.64
C ILE A 86 -5.41 5.72 12.44
N PRO A 87 -5.40 4.40 12.13
CA PRO A 87 -4.48 3.46 12.77
C PRO A 87 -3.02 3.87 12.64
N MET A 88 -2.59 4.35 11.47
CA MET A 88 -1.21 4.79 11.25
C MET A 88 -0.81 5.94 12.20
N VAL A 89 -1.68 6.95 12.34
CA VAL A 89 -1.42 8.08 13.24
C VAL A 89 -1.42 7.61 14.70
N ILE A 90 -2.40 6.81 15.11
CA ILE A 90 -2.49 6.30 16.49
C ILE A 90 -1.25 5.48 16.85
N TRP A 91 -0.82 4.58 15.96
CA TRP A 91 0.34 3.71 16.20
C TRP A 91 1.69 4.41 16.04
N SER A 92 1.73 5.59 15.42
CA SER A 92 2.94 6.41 15.37
C SER A 92 3.12 7.33 16.58
N LEU A 93 2.08 7.54 17.40
CA LEU A 93 2.17 8.35 18.62
C LEU A 93 3.20 7.80 19.63
N PRO A 94 3.24 6.50 19.98
CA PRO A 94 4.26 5.98 20.90
C PRO A 94 5.68 6.22 20.39
N LEU A 95 5.92 6.03 19.09
CA LEU A 95 7.22 6.28 18.46
C LEU A 95 7.61 7.76 18.49
N PHE A 96 6.62 8.66 18.37
CA PHE A 96 6.84 10.09 18.55
C PHE A 96 7.24 10.43 19.98
N PHE A 97 6.70 9.80 21.02
CA PHE A 97 7.14 10.10 22.39
C PHE A 97 8.51 9.51 22.75
N ILE A 98 8.95 8.44 22.09
CA ILE A 98 10.22 7.76 22.39
C ILE A 98 11.41 8.43 21.68
N LYS A 99 11.22 9.02 20.50
CA LYS A 99 12.31 9.66 19.76
C LYS A 99 12.62 11.07 20.29
N ASP A 100 13.90 11.41 20.33
CA ASP A 100 14.34 12.79 20.52
C ASP A 100 14.02 13.63 19.29
N HIS A 101 13.42 14.81 19.51
CA HIS A 101 13.02 15.73 18.46
C HIS A 101 13.77 17.05 18.59
N HIS A 102 14.53 17.41 17.56
CA HIS A 102 15.10 18.75 17.46
C HIS A 102 14.04 19.81 17.14
N ASN A 103 12.96 19.44 16.43
CA ASN A 103 11.83 20.32 16.13
C ASN A 103 10.50 19.56 16.26
N TYR A 104 9.76 19.83 17.33
CA TYR A 104 8.49 19.16 17.64
C TYR A 104 7.44 19.35 16.54
N ILE A 105 7.35 20.53 15.93
CA ILE A 105 6.36 20.82 14.88
C ILE A 105 6.72 20.04 13.61
N GLY A 106 8.00 20.05 13.23
CA GLY A 106 8.49 19.29 12.08
C GLY A 106 8.25 17.79 12.24
N SER A 107 8.60 17.24 13.40
CA SER A 107 8.38 15.83 13.71
C SER A 107 6.91 15.44 13.79
N PHE A 108 6.04 16.36 14.25
CA PHE A 108 4.60 16.13 14.26
C PHE A 108 4.02 16.08 12.85
N ILE A 109 4.42 16.99 11.97
CA ILE A 109 4.03 16.94 10.54
C ILE A 109 4.58 15.66 9.91
N TYR A 110 5.83 15.30 10.19
CA TYR A 110 6.47 14.08 9.70
C TYR A 110 5.71 12.81 10.11
N MET A 111 5.19 12.79 11.34
CA MET A 111 4.30 11.72 11.82
C MET A 111 3.01 11.63 10.99
N LEU A 112 2.33 12.74 10.77
CA LEU A 112 1.05 12.78 10.04
C LEU A 112 1.15 12.31 8.58
N ILE A 113 2.30 12.57 7.95
CA ILE A 113 2.58 12.12 6.59
C ILE A 113 3.16 10.69 6.53
N GLY A 114 3.22 9.97 7.65
CA GLY A 114 3.72 8.60 7.70
C GLY A 114 5.24 8.47 7.53
N GLY A 115 6.01 9.49 7.91
CA GLY A 115 7.46 9.55 7.72
C GLY A 115 8.25 8.54 8.57
N TYR A 116 7.65 7.91 9.58
CA TYR A 116 8.32 6.83 10.30
C TYR A 116 8.57 5.63 9.37
N SER A 117 9.76 5.04 9.48
CA SER A 117 10.27 4.00 8.57
C SER A 117 9.34 2.80 8.35
N ILE A 118 8.41 2.53 9.27
CA ILE A 118 7.46 1.42 9.16
C ILE A 118 6.20 1.83 8.39
N TYR A 119 5.82 3.11 8.41
CA TYR A 119 4.50 3.56 7.95
C TYR A 119 4.50 4.24 6.58
N TYR A 120 5.65 4.46 5.94
CA TYR A 120 5.77 5.16 4.65
C TYR A 120 4.92 4.56 3.52
N PHE A 121 4.63 3.26 3.58
CA PHE A 121 3.85 2.60 2.53
C PHE A 121 2.35 2.97 2.59
N ILE A 122 1.84 3.44 3.74
CA ILE A 122 0.45 3.84 3.93
C ILE A 122 0.09 5.12 3.15
N PRO A 123 0.80 6.25 3.30
CA PRO A 123 0.57 7.44 2.49
C PRO A 123 0.81 7.15 1.01
N LEU A 124 1.74 6.26 0.66
CA LEU A 124 1.95 5.80 -0.72
C LEU A 124 0.68 5.12 -1.29
N ILE A 125 0.06 4.20 -0.55
CA ILE A 125 -1.23 3.58 -0.97
C ILE A 125 -2.31 4.64 -1.17
N ILE A 126 -2.41 5.63 -0.26
CA ILE A 126 -3.39 6.72 -0.36
C ILE A 126 -3.14 7.56 -1.62
N GLN A 127 -1.89 7.86 -1.95
CA GLN A 127 -1.53 8.56 -3.20
C GLN A 127 -2.00 7.78 -4.44
N PHE A 128 -1.84 6.46 -4.46
CA PHE A 128 -2.36 5.63 -5.55
C PHE A 128 -3.89 5.64 -5.63
N TYR A 129 -4.60 5.75 -4.50
CA TYR A 129 -6.06 5.90 -4.50
C TYR A 129 -6.50 7.23 -5.10
N VAL A 130 -5.79 8.32 -4.79
CA VAL A 130 -6.03 9.66 -5.36
C VAL A 130 -5.72 9.70 -6.86
N LEU A 131 -4.69 8.98 -7.30
CA LEU A 131 -4.28 8.92 -8.71
C LEU A 131 -5.15 7.99 -9.59
N GLN A 132 -6.08 7.24 -9.00
CA GLN A 132 -6.98 6.34 -9.73
C GLN A 132 -7.68 6.93 -10.97
N PRO A 133 -8.35 8.11 -10.92
CA PRO A 133 -9.02 8.68 -12.09
C PRO A 133 -8.04 9.01 -13.22
N VAL A 134 -6.80 9.38 -12.87
CA VAL A 134 -5.73 9.65 -13.82
C VAL A 134 -5.32 8.35 -14.50
N TYR A 135 -5.10 7.26 -13.74
CA TYR A 135 -4.81 5.94 -14.31
C TYR A 135 -5.93 5.42 -15.21
N LYS A 136 -7.21 5.58 -14.83
CA LYS A 136 -8.34 5.20 -15.70
C LYS A 136 -8.37 6.01 -16.99
N ARG A 137 -8.03 7.30 -16.94
CA ARG A 137 -7.94 8.16 -18.13
C ARG A 137 -6.79 7.75 -19.05
N PHE A 138 -5.61 7.47 -18.50
CA PHE A 138 -4.46 6.99 -19.27
C PHE A 138 -4.72 5.60 -19.85
N ALA A 139 -5.29 4.67 -19.07
CA ALA A 139 -5.65 3.33 -19.55
C ALA A 139 -6.65 3.38 -20.71
N ARG A 140 -7.59 4.35 -20.69
CA ARG A 140 -8.52 4.58 -21.81
C ARG A 140 -7.83 5.18 -23.04
N ASN A 141 -6.90 6.11 -22.83
CA ASN A 141 -6.24 6.84 -23.92
C ASN A 141 -5.13 6.01 -24.61
N TRP A 142 -4.35 5.23 -23.86
CA TRP A 142 -3.42 4.24 -24.40
C TRP A 142 -4.14 2.95 -24.83
N GLY A 143 -5.32 2.71 -24.27
CA GLY A 143 -6.19 1.59 -24.60
C GLY A 143 -7.26 1.86 -25.64
N GLY A 144 -6.96 2.69 -26.64
CA GLY A 144 -7.69 2.68 -27.91
C GLY A 144 -7.68 1.32 -28.63
N GLY A 145 -7.00 0.29 -28.08
CA GLY A 145 -7.10 -1.13 -28.45
C GLY A 145 -7.68 -2.08 -27.38
N TYR A 146 -8.08 -1.60 -26.19
CA TYR A 146 -8.57 -2.45 -25.08
C TYR A 146 -10.10 -2.45 -24.91
N THR A 147 -10.85 -2.26 -26.00
CA THR A 147 -12.26 -2.71 -26.08
C THR A 147 -12.42 -4.20 -25.76
N ILE A 148 -11.32 -4.97 -25.75
CA ILE A 148 -11.27 -6.41 -25.47
C ILE A 148 -11.45 -6.74 -23.97
N CYS A 149 -11.11 -5.83 -23.03
CA CYS A 149 -11.20 -6.17 -21.60
C CYS A 149 -12.63 -6.02 -21.03
N ASN A 150 -13.47 -5.17 -21.64
CA ASN A 150 -14.91 -5.13 -21.31
C ASN A 150 -15.69 -6.31 -21.92
N GLN A 151 -15.16 -6.96 -22.96
CA GLN A 151 -15.77 -8.17 -23.52
C GLN A 151 -15.58 -9.39 -22.60
N CYS A 152 -14.49 -9.48 -21.84
CA CYS A 152 -14.28 -10.57 -20.88
C CYS A 152 -15.18 -10.51 -19.65
N TYR A 153 -15.58 -9.32 -19.18
CA TYR A 153 -16.50 -9.21 -18.03
C TYR A 153 -17.97 -9.41 -18.42
N ILE A 154 -18.34 -9.22 -19.68
CA ILE A 154 -19.70 -9.52 -20.18
C ILE A 154 -19.83 -11.02 -20.56
N CYS A 155 -18.73 -11.69 -20.91
CA CYS A 155 -18.74 -13.12 -21.27
C CYS A 155 -18.61 -14.08 -20.07
N CYS A 156 -18.32 -13.59 -18.87
CA CYS A 156 -18.34 -14.37 -17.61
C CYS A 156 -19.39 -13.81 -16.63
N ARG A 157 -20.62 -13.63 -17.11
CA ARG A 157 -21.80 -13.46 -16.25
C ARG A 157 -22.44 -14.80 -15.98
#